data_AF-A0A930GTV4-F1
#
_entry.id   AF-A0A930GTV4-F1
#
_cell.length_a   1.000
_cell.length_b   1.000
_cell.length_c   1.000
_cell.angle_alpha   90.00
_cell.angle_beta   90.00
_cell.angle_gamma   90.00
#
_symmetry.space_group_name_H-M   'P 1'
#
loop_
_entity.id
_entity.type
_entity.pdbx_description
1 polymer ?
#
loop_
_entity_poly.entity_id
_entity_poly.type
_entity_poly.pdbx_seq_one_letter_code
_entity_poly.pdbx_strand_id
1 'polypeptide(L)'
;MKILNKKTIFNIAIMLLAYVLVFVLINSGILSRQYKSLIVPICVNIMLAVSLNLVTGFLGELSLGHAGFMSIGAYTSALISINTSFLPPALSFFIAVVCGCALAAVFGFLIGVPVLRLRGDYLAIV
;
A
#
# COMPACT_ATOMS: atom_id res chain seq x y z
N MET A 1 8.90 22.68 18.16
CA MET A 1 8.83 21.49 17.28
C MET A 1 9.26 21.90 15.86
N LYS A 2 10.55 21.88 15.53
CA LYS A 2 11.04 22.23 14.18
C LYS A 2 10.96 21.00 13.29
N ILE A 3 9.86 20.89 12.54
CA ILE A 3 9.53 19.72 11.71
C ILE A 3 10.48 19.60 10.49
N LEU A 4 11.17 20.69 10.10
CA LEU A 4 12.15 20.69 9.02
C LEU A 4 13.58 20.87 9.56
N ASN A 5 14.34 19.78 9.59
CA ASN A 5 15.77 19.78 9.82
C ASN A 5 16.50 19.59 8.46
N LYS A 6 17.72 20.15 8.31
CA LYS A 6 18.55 19.97 7.09
C LYS A 6 18.74 18.48 6.75
N LYS A 7 18.84 17.62 7.77
CA LYS A 7 18.93 16.16 7.60
C LYS A 7 17.65 15.54 7.02
N THR A 8 16.47 15.98 7.44
CA THR A 8 15.18 15.49 6.93
C THR A 8 14.99 15.87 5.46
N ILE A 9 15.34 17.11 5.09
CA ILE A 9 15.28 17.60 3.71
C ILE A 9 16.23 16.79 2.81
N PHE A 10 17.44 16.50 3.29
CA PHE A 10 18.41 15.68 2.57
C PHE A 10 17.90 14.24 2.34
N ASN A 11 17.29 13.61 3.35
CA ASN A 11 16.71 12.27 3.22
C ASN A 11 15.53 12.23 2.23
N ILE A 12 14.65 13.25 2.27
CA ILE A 12 13.53 13.38 1.32
C ILE A 12 14.06 13.54 -0.11
N ALA A 13 15.11 14.35 -0.30
CA ALA A 13 15.73 14.54 -1.61
C ALA A 13 16.33 13.24 -2.15
N ILE A 14 16.99 12.43 -1.31
CA ILE A 14 17.49 11.10 -1.68
C ILE A 14 16.36 10.16 -2.09
N MET A 15 15.24 10.14 -1.35
CA MET A 15 14.08 9.30 -1.70
C MET A 15 13.47 9.71 -3.04
N LEU A 16 13.33 11.02 -3.28
CA LEU A 16 12.84 11.56 -4.55
C LEU A 16 13.77 11.19 -5.71
N LEU A 17 15.08 11.32 -5.51
CA LEU A 17 16.08 10.99 -6.54
C LEU A 17 16.06 9.49 -6.87
N ALA A 18 15.95 8.63 -5.86
CA ALA A 18 15.79 7.19 -6.04
C ALA A 18 14.51 6.84 -6.84
N TYR A 19 13.38 7.49 -6.52
CA TYR A 19 12.12 7.30 -7.26
C TYR A 19 12.25 7.70 -8.74
N VAL A 20 12.83 8.88 -9.01
CA VAL A 20 13.05 9.37 -10.38
C VAL A 20 13.98 8.44 -11.16
N LEU A 21 15.06 7.96 -10.53
CA LEU A 21 16.00 7.05 -11.17
C LEU A 21 15.34 5.73 -11.58
N VAL A 22 14.52 5.15 -10.70
CA VAL A 22 13.74 3.94 -11.02
C VAL A 22 12.72 4.21 -12.11
N PHE A 23 12.03 5.35 -12.07
CA PHE A 23 11.06 5.73 -13.10
C PHE A 23 11.70 5.85 -14.48
N VAL A 24 12.88 6.48 -14.57
CA VAL A 24 13.64 6.61 -15.82
C VAL A 24 14.10 5.24 -16.31
N LEU A 25 14.60 4.36 -15.44
CA LEU A 25 15.01 2.99 -15.79
C LEU A 25 13.87 2.13 -16.36
N ILE A 26 12.64 2.33 -15.86
CA ILE A 26 11.45 1.62 -16.36
C ILE A 26 11.02 2.15 -17.73
N ASN A 27 11.10 3.46 -17.96
CA ASN A 27 10.68 4.09 -19.22
C ASN A 27 11.73 4.00 -20.33
N SER A 28 13.02 3.91 -19.98
CA SER A 28 14.12 3.80 -20.95
C SER A 28 14.22 2.42 -21.60
N GLY A 29 13.39 1.45 -21.20
CA GLY A 29 13.33 0.12 -21.80
C GLY A 29 14.54 -0.79 -21.52
N ILE A 30 15.48 -0.33 -20.68
CA ILE A 30 16.71 -1.07 -20.32
C ILE A 30 16.38 -2.30 -19.45
N LEU A 31 15.29 -2.23 -18.66
CA LEU A 31 14.85 -3.33 -17.81
C LEU A 31 14.05 -4.38 -18.58
N SER A 32 14.54 -5.62 -18.58
CA SER A 32 13.80 -6.79 -19.05
C SER A 32 12.45 -6.89 -18.33
N ARG A 33 11.41 -7.36 -19.05
CA ARG A 33 10.03 -7.50 -18.53
C ARG A 33 9.95 -8.25 -17.20
N GLN A 34 10.87 -9.19 -16.96
CA GLN A 34 11.02 -9.94 -15.72
C GLN A 34 11.33 -9.04 -14.51
N TYR A 35 12.24 -8.07 -14.63
CA TYR A 35 12.57 -7.12 -13.55
C TYR A 35 11.40 -6.18 -13.26
N LYS A 36 10.66 -5.75 -14.29
CA LYS A 36 9.46 -4.91 -14.11
C LYS A 36 8.38 -5.65 -13.31
N SER A 37 8.17 -6.94 -13.56
CA SER A 37 7.20 -7.76 -12.82
C SER A 37 7.63 -8.06 -11.38
N LEU A 38 8.91 -7.97 -11.05
CA LEU A 38 9.41 -8.16 -9.68
C LEU A 38 9.41 -6.85 -8.88
N ILE A 39 9.71 -5.72 -9.51
CA ILE A 39 9.75 -4.41 -8.82
C ILE A 39 8.39 -4.03 -8.23
N VAL A 40 7.29 -4.27 -8.95
CA VAL A 40 5.95 -3.93 -8.48
C VAL A 40 5.58 -4.63 -7.15
N PRO A 41 5.65 -5.98 -7.03
CA PRO A 41 5.37 -6.65 -5.77
C PRO A 41 6.38 -6.32 -4.66
N ILE A 42 7.65 -6.03 -5.00
CA ILE A 42 8.64 -5.56 -4.01
C ILE A 42 8.17 -4.24 -3.39
N CYS A 43 7.77 -3.25 -4.20
CA CYS A 43 7.27 -1.98 -3.69
C CYS A 43 6.02 -2.16 -2.82
N VAL A 44 5.10 -3.03 -3.23
CA VAL A 44 3.89 -3.33 -2.46
C VAL A 44 4.24 -3.98 -1.11
N ASN A 45 5.16 -4.94 -1.10
CA ASN A 45 5.60 -5.60 0.13
C ASN A 45 6.36 -4.67 1.08
N ILE A 46 7.11 -3.68 0.56
CA ILE A 46 7.74 -2.65 1.39
C ILE A 46 6.67 -1.79 2.07
N MET A 47 5.66 -1.33 1.33
CA MET A 47 4.54 -0.58 1.91
C MET A 47 3.80 -1.41 2.96
N LEU A 48 3.56 -2.69 2.68
CA LEU A 48 2.95 -3.62 3.61
C LEU A 48 3.79 -3.77 4.88
N ALA A 49 5.09 -4.01 4.77
CA ALA A 49 6.00 -4.16 5.90
C ALA A 49 6.04 -2.91 6.79
N VAL A 50 6.07 -1.71 6.20
CA VAL A 50 6.03 -0.45 6.95
C VAL A 50 4.69 -0.28 7.67
N SER A 51 3.58 -0.56 7.00
CA SER A 51 2.25 -0.50 7.62
C SER A 51 2.06 -1.53 8.73
N LEU A 52 2.65 -2.72 8.60
CA LEU A 52 2.61 -3.76 9.62
C LEU A 52 3.51 -3.37 10.80
N ASN A 53 4.71 -2.83 10.56
CA ASN A 53 5.61 -2.33 11.60
C ASN A 53 4.98 -1.20 12.44
N LEU A 54 4.07 -0.42 11.84
CA LEU A 54 3.28 0.57 12.59
C LEU A 54 2.38 -0.07 13.65
N VAL A 55 1.78 -1.23 13.35
CA VAL A 55 0.90 -1.96 14.26
C VAL A 55 1.71 -2.86 15.19
N THR A 56 2.46 -3.80 14.63
CA THR A 56 3.20 -4.82 15.41
C THR A 56 4.38 -4.22 16.17
N GLY A 57 5.04 -3.20 15.62
CA GLY A 57 6.21 -2.57 16.23
C GLY A 57 5.86 -1.56 17.32
N PHE A 58 4.88 -0.67 17.08
CA PHE A 58 4.54 0.38 18.05
C PHE A 58 3.41 -0.01 19.02
N LEU A 59 2.41 -0.79 18.58
CA LEU A 59 1.29 -1.22 19.43
C LEU A 59 1.55 -2.58 20.09
N GLY A 60 2.44 -3.40 19.53
CA GLY A 60 2.79 -4.72 20.08
C GLY A 60 1.75 -5.81 19.82
N GLU A 61 0.70 -5.54 19.04
CA GLU A 61 -0.31 -6.52 18.64
C GLU A 61 0.07 -7.14 17.29
N LEU A 62 0.07 -8.47 17.20
CA LEU A 62 0.24 -9.16 15.93
C LEU A 62 -1.04 -9.01 15.10
N SER A 63 -0.92 -8.72 13.80
CA SER A 63 -2.07 -8.60 12.90
C SER A 63 -1.93 -9.62 11.76
N LEU A 64 -2.73 -10.69 11.82
CA LEU A 64 -2.78 -11.71 10.76
C LEU A 64 -3.78 -11.35 9.64
N GLY A 65 -4.79 -10.53 9.92
CA GLY A 65 -5.76 -10.04 8.93
C GLY A 65 -5.23 -9.04 7.90
N HIS A 66 -4.02 -8.51 8.10
CA HIS A 66 -3.46 -7.42 7.29
C HIS A 66 -3.38 -7.77 5.78
N ALA A 67 -3.04 -9.02 5.46
CA ALA A 67 -3.01 -9.53 4.09
C ALA A 67 -4.41 -9.63 3.45
N GLY A 68 -5.45 -9.87 4.26
CA GLY A 68 -6.85 -9.91 3.81
C GLY A 68 -7.32 -8.54 3.34
N PHE A 69 -7.10 -7.50 4.15
CA PHE A 69 -7.46 -6.12 3.78
C PHE A 69 -6.68 -5.62 2.56
N MET A 70 -5.40 -5.96 2.48
CA MET A 70 -4.58 -5.70 1.29
C MET A 70 -5.20 -6.35 0.04
N SER A 71 -5.63 -7.62 0.14
CA SER A 71 -6.19 -8.37 -1.00
C SER A 71 -7.53 -7.79 -1.47
N ILE A 72 -8.41 -7.38 -0.54
CA ILE A 72 -9.69 -6.73 -0.86
C ILE A 72 -9.46 -5.44 -1.64
N GLY A 73 -8.56 -4.57 -1.17
CA GLY A 73 -8.24 -3.32 -1.85
C GLY A 73 -7.59 -3.55 -3.22
N ALA A 74 -6.63 -4.48 -3.30
CA ALA A 74 -5.93 -4.80 -4.54
C ALA A 74 -6.86 -5.39 -5.61
N TYR A 75 -7.70 -6.35 -5.24
CA TYR A 75 -8.65 -6.97 -6.16
C TYR A 75 -9.70 -5.97 -6.66
N THR A 76 -10.25 -5.16 -5.75
CA THR A 76 -11.21 -4.10 -6.11
C THR A 76 -10.60 -3.10 -7.08
N SER A 77 -9.39 -2.62 -6.78
CA SER A 77 -8.68 -1.66 -7.65
C SER A 77 -8.37 -2.27 -9.02
N ALA A 78 -7.98 -3.54 -9.07
CA ALA A 78 -7.73 -4.25 -10.33
C ALA A 78 -9.00 -4.38 -11.17
N LEU A 79 -10.12 -4.76 -10.56
CA LEU A 79 -11.40 -4.92 -11.26
C LEU A 79 -11.89 -3.59 -11.84
N ILE A 80 -11.79 -2.51 -11.07
CA ILE A 80 -12.21 -1.17 -11.52
C ILE A 80 -11.29 -0.66 -12.62
N SER A 81 -9.98 -0.90 -12.50
CA SER A 81 -9.01 -0.55 -13.54
C SER A 81 -9.32 -1.23 -14.87
N ILE A 82 -9.68 -2.53 -14.85
CA ILE A 82 -10.08 -3.27 -16.07
C ILE A 82 -11.36 -2.68 -16.68
N ASN A 83 -12.39 -2.42 -15.88
CA ASN A 83 -13.67 -1.90 -16.36
C ASN A 83 -13.62 -0.42 -16.79
N THR A 84 -12.64 0.34 -16.28
CA THR A 84 -12.46 1.78 -16.55
C THR A 84 -11.37 2.02 -17.61
N SER A 85 -11.01 0.99 -18.38
CA SER A 85 -9.97 1.06 -19.43
C SER A 85 -10.27 2.08 -20.54
N PHE A 86 -11.52 2.51 -20.68
CA PHE A 86 -11.95 3.51 -21.67
C PHE A 86 -11.69 4.97 -21.25
N LEU A 87 -11.36 5.22 -19.98
CA LEU A 87 -11.09 6.55 -19.43
C LEU A 87 -9.59 6.91 -19.49
N PRO A 88 -9.23 8.20 -19.31
CA PRO A 88 -7.84 8.61 -19.18
C PRO A 88 -7.11 7.80 -18.10
N PRO A 89 -5.88 7.31 -18.34
CA PRO A 89 -5.18 6.42 -17.41
C PRO A 89 -5.04 6.99 -15.99
N ALA A 90 -4.80 8.30 -15.87
CA ALA A 90 -4.71 8.97 -14.59
C ALA A 90 -6.04 8.95 -13.83
N LEU A 91 -7.15 9.23 -14.52
CA LEU A 91 -8.48 9.28 -13.90
C LEU A 91 -8.95 7.89 -13.47
N SER A 92 -8.73 6.89 -14.33
CA SER A 92 -8.99 5.47 -14.02
C SER A 92 -8.23 5.02 -12.78
N PHE A 93 -6.95 5.41 -12.65
CA PHE A 93 -6.13 5.09 -11.48
C PHE A 93 -6.69 5.71 -10.19
N PHE A 94 -7.02 7.00 -10.18
CA PHE A 94 -7.57 7.64 -8.99
C PHE A 94 -8.91 7.03 -8.56
N ILE A 95 -9.80 6.73 -9.51
CA ILE A 95 -11.08 6.08 -9.23
C ILE A 95 -10.85 4.67 -8.66
N ALA A 96 -9.95 3.89 -9.26
CA ALA A 96 -9.62 2.55 -8.80
C ALA A 96 -9.09 2.57 -7.35
N VAL A 97 -8.17 3.49 -7.04
CA VAL A 97 -7.61 3.63 -5.68
C VAL A 97 -8.66 4.06 -4.68
N VAL A 98 -9.46 5.10 -4.98
CA VAL A 98 -10.48 5.61 -4.05
C VAL A 98 -11.53 4.54 -3.75
N CYS A 99 -12.02 3.84 -4.78
CA CYS A 99 -12.98 2.77 -4.59
C CYS A 99 -12.37 1.57 -3.86
N GLY A 100 -11.12 1.20 -4.16
CA GLY A 100 -10.40 0.16 -3.45
C GLY A 100 -10.24 0.46 -1.95
N CYS A 101 -9.86 1.70 -1.62
CA CYS A 101 -9.78 2.18 -0.24
C CYS A 101 -11.16 2.18 0.44
N ALA A 102 -12.20 2.64 -0.24
CA ALA A 102 -13.56 2.66 0.32
C ALA A 102 -14.05 1.24 0.66
N LEU A 103 -13.86 0.29 -0.25
CA LEU A 103 -14.26 -1.11 -0.03
C LEU A 103 -13.45 -1.77 1.10
N ALA A 104 -12.13 -1.56 1.12
CA ALA A 104 -11.29 -2.04 2.22
C ALA A 104 -11.71 -1.43 3.58
N ALA A 105 -12.06 -0.14 3.61
CA ALA A 105 -12.53 0.53 4.82
C ALA A 105 -13.90 0.01 5.29
N VAL A 106 -14.83 -0.28 4.38
CA VAL A 106 -16.14 -0.86 4.73
C VAL A 106 -15.97 -2.25 5.33
N PHE A 107 -15.18 -3.12 4.72
CA PHE A 107 -14.90 -4.45 5.28
C PHE A 107 -14.10 -4.38 6.58
N GLY A 108 -13.13 -3.46 6.67
CA GLY A 108 -12.38 -3.18 7.89
C GLY A 108 -13.28 -2.70 9.03
N PHE A 109 -14.28 -1.87 8.74
CA PHE A 109 -15.26 -1.44 9.73
C PHE A 109 -16.19 -2.60 10.14
N LEU A 110 -16.69 -3.36 9.17
CA LEU A 110 -17.59 -4.50 9.41
C LEU A 110 -16.93 -5.56 10.29
N ILE A 111 -15.65 -5.87 10.04
CA ILE A 111 -14.85 -6.85 10.80
C ILE A 111 -14.30 -6.23 12.09
N GLY A 112 -14.04 -4.91 12.10
CA GLY A 112 -13.56 -4.20 13.28
C GLY A 112 -14.54 -4.28 14.44
N VAL A 113 -15.86 -4.12 14.18
CA VAL A 113 -16.92 -4.16 15.20
C VAL A 113 -16.90 -5.44 16.06
N PRO A 114 -16.87 -6.66 15.50
CA PRO A 114 -16.73 -7.88 16.30
C PRO A 114 -15.33 -8.02 16.94
N VAL A 115 -14.27 -7.54 16.29
CA VAL A 115 -12.90 -7.61 16.82
C VAL A 115 -12.76 -6.83 18.13
N LEU A 116 -13.41 -5.68 18.29
CA LEU A 116 -13.40 -4.92 19.56
C LEU A 116 -13.93 -5.72 20.76
N ARG A 117 -14.62 -6.85 20.53
CA ARG A 117 -15.13 -7.74 21.59
C ARG A 117 -14.14 -8.84 21.98
N LEU A 118 -13.08 -9.05 21.21
CA LEU A 118 -12.04 -10.03 21.47
C LEU A 118 -11.00 -9.44 22.44
N ARG A 119 -10.33 -10.31 23.20
CA ARG A 119 -9.29 -9.92 24.17
C ARG A 119 -8.06 -10.80 24.01
N GLY A 120 -6.89 -10.21 24.23
CA GLY A 120 -5.60 -10.92 24.18
C GLY A 120 -5.33 -11.52 22.80
N ASP A 121 -4.81 -12.74 22.75
CA ASP A 121 -4.35 -13.41 21.53
C ASP A 121 -5.45 -13.59 20.47
N TYR A 122 -6.72 -13.61 20.87
CA TYR A 122 -7.84 -13.68 19.95
C TYR A 122 -8.02 -12.43 19.10
N LEU A 123 -7.58 -11.26 19.59
CA LEU A 123 -7.57 -10.02 18.82
C LEU A 123 -6.54 -10.08 17.69
N ALA A 124 -5.42 -10.77 17.91
CA ALA A 124 -4.31 -10.88 16.98
C ALA A 124 -4.54 -11.89 15.84
N ILE A 125 -5.49 -12.81 16.02
CA ILE A 125 -5.84 -13.83 15.02
C ILE A 125 -6.63 -13.24 13.84
N VAL A 126 -7.36 -12.13 14.05
CA VAL A 126 -8.28 -11.55 13.07
C VAL A 126 -7.60 -10.58 12.11
#